data_AF-A0ABD0XTG1-F1
#
_entry.id   AF-A0ABD0XTG1-F1
#
_cell.length_a   1.000
_cell.length_b   1.000
_cell.length_c   1.000
_cell.angle_alpha   90.00
_cell.angle_beta   90.00
_cell.angle_gamma   90.00
#
_symmetry.space_group_name_H-M   'P 1'
#
loop_
_entity.id
_entity.type
_entity.pdbx_description
1 polymer ?
#
loop_
_entity_poly.entity_id
_entity_poly.type
_entity_poly.pdbx_seq_one_letter_code
_entity_poly.pdbx_strand_id
1 'polypeptide(L)'
;MECLNPAAKLPPFWKDRPALWFVQTESLFRRHRIRKSLSKFDVILPMLEADTLTQVSDILYNLGEEPYEKLKDRLITVYGDNQNQRIRKLLEEKRLGSLKPSQLLRQMK
;
A
#
# COMPACT_ATOMS: atom_id res chain seq x y z
N MET A 1 32.89 -9.05 6.71
CA MET A 1 31.91 -7.99 6.38
C MET A 1 30.63 -8.70 6.00
N GLU A 2 29.74 -8.93 6.95
CA GLU A 2 28.41 -9.46 6.64
C GLU A 2 27.63 -8.35 5.96
N CYS A 3 27.45 -8.48 4.64
CA CYS A 3 26.54 -7.64 3.89
C CYS A 3 25.13 -7.93 4.43
N LEU A 4 24.71 -7.20 5.46
CA LEU A 4 23.36 -7.22 6.02
C LEU A 4 22.37 -7.15 4.86
N ASN A 5 21.74 -8.27 4.52
CA ASN A 5 20.73 -8.32 3.49
C ASN A 5 19.46 -7.71 4.09
N PRO A 6 19.10 -6.44 3.80
CA PRO A 6 17.91 -5.82 4.40
C PRO A 6 16.63 -6.57 4.00
N ALA A 7 16.66 -7.31 2.89
CA ALA A 7 15.57 -8.19 2.44
C ALA A 7 15.29 -9.35 3.42
N ALA A 8 16.29 -9.83 4.17
CA ALA A 8 16.13 -10.98 5.08
C ALA A 8 15.25 -10.69 6.31
N LYS A 9 14.94 -9.41 6.59
CA LYS A 9 14.10 -9.00 7.74
C LYS A 9 12.79 -8.34 7.35
N LEU A 10 12.52 -8.18 6.05
CA LEU A 10 11.31 -7.52 5.61
C LEU A 10 10.18 -8.55 5.46
N PRO A 11 8.97 -8.25 5.96
CA PRO A 11 7.83 -9.14 5.80
C PRO A 11 7.35 -9.13 4.34
N PRO A 12 6.66 -10.20 3.88
CA PRO A 12 6.05 -10.24 2.56
C PRO A 12 5.08 -9.07 2.37
N PHE A 13 4.89 -8.63 1.12
CA PHE A 13 4.02 -7.49 0.80
C PHE A 13 2.56 -7.74 1.21
N TRP A 14 1.95 -6.79 1.92
CA TRP A 14 0.55 -6.89 2.38
C TRP A 14 -0.42 -6.20 1.43
N LYS A 15 -1.04 -6.97 0.52
CA LYS A 15 -2.07 -6.46 -0.40
C LYS A 15 -3.32 -5.91 0.29
N ASP A 16 -3.67 -6.41 1.48
CA ASP A 16 -4.82 -5.90 2.24
C ASP A 16 -4.54 -4.50 2.81
N ARG A 17 -3.31 -4.24 3.29
CA ARG A 17 -2.92 -2.98 3.96
C ARG A 17 -1.59 -2.46 3.45
N PRO A 18 -1.51 -2.05 2.17
CA PRO A 18 -0.25 -1.62 1.54
C PRO A 18 0.39 -0.44 2.26
N ALA A 19 -0.41 0.54 2.70
CA ALA A 19 0.08 1.73 3.40
C ALA A 19 0.81 1.39 4.72
N LEU A 20 0.30 0.45 5.50
CA LEU A 20 0.93 0.04 6.77
C LEU A 20 2.24 -0.71 6.52
N TRP A 21 2.28 -1.56 5.49
CA TRP A 21 3.50 -2.25 5.09
C TRP A 21 4.60 -1.24 4.70
N PHE A 22 4.26 -0.20 3.94
CA PHE A 22 5.22 0.85 3.59
C PHE A 22 5.75 1.62 4.81
N VAL A 23 4.92 1.91 5.82
CA VAL A 23 5.38 2.54 7.08
C VAL A 23 6.42 1.69 7.79
N GLN A 24 6.21 0.37 7.83
CA GLN A 24 7.17 -0.57 8.43
C GLN A 24 8.48 -0.63 7.62
N THR A 25 8.37 -0.75 6.30
CA THR A 25 9.51 -0.83 5.39
C THR A 25 10.34 0.47 5.39
N GLU A 26 9.69 1.64 5.45
CA GLU A 26 10.37 2.93 5.61
C GLU A 26 11.15 3.04 6.92
N SER A 27 10.61 2.49 8.01
CA SER A 27 11.31 2.47 9.30
C SER A 27 12.60 1.65 9.23
N LEU A 28 12.60 0.55 8.46
CA LEU A 28 13.79 -0.25 8.20
C LEU A 28 14.78 0.50 7.29
N PHE A 29 14.32 1.16 6.24
CA PHE A 29 15.19 2.00 5.41
C PHE A 29 15.87 3.12 6.21
N ARG A 30 15.14 3.78 7.11
CA ARG A 30 15.69 4.80 8.01
C ARG A 30 16.78 4.20 8.91
N ARG A 31 16.52 3.03 9.51
CA ARG A 31 17.48 2.32 10.37
C ARG A 31 18.75 1.90 9.61
N HIS A 32 18.61 1.44 8.38
CA HIS A 32 19.72 1.01 7.53
C HIS A 32 20.33 2.15 6.69
N ARG A 33 19.90 3.40 6.90
CA ARG A 33 20.35 4.60 6.15
C ARG A 33 20.20 4.46 4.62
N ILE A 34 19.22 3.70 4.17
CA ILE A 34 18.90 3.53 2.74
C ILE A 34 18.10 4.77 2.30
N ARG A 35 18.79 5.71 1.66
CA ARG A 35 18.21 7.00 1.24
C ARG A 35 17.87 7.05 -0.24
N LYS A 36 18.64 6.36 -1.08
CA LYS A 36 18.48 6.38 -2.54
C LYS A 36 17.18 5.66 -2.93
N SER A 37 16.38 6.31 -3.77
CA SER A 37 15.11 5.76 -4.30
C SER A 37 15.33 4.42 -5.01
N LEU A 38 16.35 4.34 -5.86
CA LEU A 38 16.75 3.11 -6.55
C LEU A 38 17.08 1.97 -5.57
N SER A 39 17.90 2.24 -4.54
CA SER A 39 18.26 1.21 -3.54
C SER A 39 17.06 0.72 -2.72
N LYS A 40 16.08 1.58 -2.44
CA LYS A 40 14.82 1.13 -1.80
C LYS A 40 14.02 0.23 -2.73
N PHE A 41 13.99 0.57 -4.02
CA PHE A 41 13.31 -0.20 -5.05
C PHE A 41 13.92 -1.59 -5.22
N ASP A 42 15.25 -1.71 -5.31
CA ASP A 42 15.97 -2.99 -5.38
C ASP A 42 15.67 -3.92 -4.20
N VAL A 43 15.45 -3.35 -3.00
CA VAL A 43 15.13 -4.11 -1.80
C VAL A 43 13.67 -4.59 -1.79
N ILE A 44 12.75 -3.84 -2.40
CA ILE A 44 11.32 -4.16 -2.41
C ILE A 44 10.93 -5.11 -3.52
N LEU A 45 11.57 -5.01 -4.68
CA LEU A 45 11.32 -5.89 -5.82
C LEU A 45 11.18 -7.37 -5.46
N PRO A 46 12.12 -7.99 -4.72
CA PRO A 46 12.03 -9.42 -4.39
C PRO A 46 10.90 -9.76 -3.40
N MET A 47 10.24 -8.78 -2.79
CA MET A 47 9.12 -8.99 -1.87
C MET A 47 7.75 -8.92 -2.53
N LEU A 48 7.69 -8.44 -3.78
CA LEU A 48 6.47 -8.37 -4.54
C LEU A 48 6.23 -9.71 -5.24
N GLU A 49 4.98 -10.18 -5.19
CA GLU A 49 4.57 -11.37 -5.93
C GLU A 49 4.43 -11.06 -7.43
N ALA A 50 4.46 -12.10 -8.28
CA ALA A 50 4.35 -11.95 -9.73
C ALA A 50 3.14 -11.11 -10.17
N ASP A 51 1.98 -11.34 -9.56
CA ASP A 51 0.75 -10.55 -9.78
C ASP A 51 0.97 -9.04 -9.55
N THR A 52 1.65 -8.70 -8.46
CA THR A 52 1.95 -7.32 -8.12
C THR A 52 3.00 -6.72 -9.04
N LEU A 53 4.01 -7.51 -9.46
CA LEU A 53 5.02 -7.08 -10.43
C LEU A 53 4.40 -6.78 -11.80
N THR A 54 3.41 -7.55 -12.24
CA THR A 54 2.68 -7.27 -13.49
C THR A 54 1.97 -5.91 -13.42
N GLN A 55 1.37 -5.57 -12.27
CA GLN A 55 0.64 -4.31 -12.08
C GLN A 55 1.52 -3.06 -12.07
N VAL A 56 2.82 -3.22 -11.83
CA VAL A 56 3.82 -2.14 -11.79
C VAL A 56 4.87 -2.28 -12.88
N SER A 57 4.62 -3.15 -13.86
CA SER A 57 5.55 -3.47 -14.95
C SER A 57 5.97 -2.23 -15.74
N ASP A 58 5.06 -1.26 -15.92
CA ASP A 58 5.36 0.02 -16.55
C ASP A 58 6.48 0.80 -15.82
N ILE A 59 6.48 0.74 -14.48
CA ILE A 59 7.50 1.37 -13.63
C ILE A 59 8.81 0.59 -13.71
N LEU A 60 8.74 -0.74 -13.85
CA LEU A 60 9.93 -1.59 -14.00
C LEU A 60 10.66 -1.31 -15.32
N TYR A 61 9.92 -1.13 -16.41
CA TYR A 61 10.49 -0.86 -17.73
C TYR A 61 10.95 0.60 -17.90
N ASN A 62 10.40 1.53 -17.12
CA ASN A 62 10.77 2.94 -17.18
C ASN A 62 11.06 3.51 -15.79
N LEU A 63 12.27 3.22 -15.29
CA LEU A 63 12.79 3.76 -14.05
C LEU A 63 13.05 5.27 -14.23
N GLY A 64 12.09 6.11 -13.83
CA GLY A 64 12.27 7.55 -13.74
C GLY A 64 13.24 7.96 -12.61
N GLU A 65 13.29 9.25 -12.26
CA GLU A 65 14.18 9.74 -11.20
C GLU A 65 13.87 9.16 -9.81
N GLU A 66 12.59 8.87 -9.53
CA GLU A 66 12.13 8.38 -8.23
C GLU A 66 11.29 7.08 -8.34
N PRO A 67 11.91 5.93 -8.66
CA PRO A 67 11.20 4.68 -8.90
C PRO A 67 10.47 4.15 -7.66
N TYR A 68 11.04 4.33 -6.46
CA TYR A 68 10.40 3.86 -5.22
C TYR A 68 9.14 4.66 -4.87
N GLU A 69 9.16 5.99 -5.02
CA GLU A 69 8.00 6.83 -4.71
C GLU A 69 6.84 6.54 -5.68
N LYS A 70 7.14 6.39 -6.98
CA LYS A 70 6.15 5.97 -7.98
C LYS A 70 5.58 4.58 -7.68
N LEU A 71 6.43 3.62 -7.35
CA LEU A 71 6.03 2.27 -6.99
C LEU A 71 5.10 2.28 -5.76
N LYS A 72 5.48 3.03 -4.73
CA LYS A 72 4.70 3.17 -3.48
C LYS A 72 3.33 3.76 -3.76
N ASP A 73 3.26 4.88 -4.48
CA ASP A 73 2.00 5.53 -4.83
C ASP A 73 1.09 4.60 -5.64
N ARG A 74 1.63 3.93 -6.65
CA ARG A 74 0.88 2.98 -7.48
C ARG A 74 0.32 1.82 -6.66
N LEU A 75 1.14 1.20 -5.80
CA LEU A 75 0.71 0.08 -4.96
C LEU A 75 -0.32 0.51 -3.91
N ILE A 76 -0.18 1.69 -3.32
CA ILE A 76 -1.18 2.24 -2.40
C ILE A 76 -2.47 2.57 -3.15
N THR A 77 -2.40 3.07 -4.38
CA THR A 77 -3.61 3.38 -5.17
C THR A 77 -4.35 2.12 -5.58
N VAL A 78 -3.64 1.14 -6.16
CA VAL A 78 -4.22 -0.12 -6.65
C VAL A 78 -4.85 -0.93 -5.51
N TYR A 79 -4.15 -1.05 -4.38
CA TYR A 79 -4.62 -1.88 -3.26
C TYR A 79 -5.33 -1.08 -2.15
N GLY A 80 -5.20 0.25 -2.12
CA GLY A 80 -5.83 1.13 -1.13
C GLY A 80 -7.25 1.57 -1.51
N ASP A 81 -7.61 1.58 -2.80
CA ASP A 81 -9.01 1.75 -3.20
C ASP A 81 -9.88 0.62 -2.62
N ASN A 82 -9.35 -0.61 -2.56
CA ASN A 82 -10.01 -1.75 -1.92
C ASN A 82 -10.33 -1.50 -0.43
N GLN A 83 -9.47 -0.79 0.33
CA GLN A 83 -9.75 -0.46 1.74
C GLN A 83 -10.81 0.63 1.88
N ASN A 84 -10.77 1.69 1.07
CA ASN A 84 -11.79 2.73 1.10
C ASN A 84 -13.16 2.24 0.60
N GLN A 85 -13.17 1.44 -0.46
CA GLN A 85 -14.38 0.76 -0.96
C GLN A 85 -14.93 -0.22 0.08
N ARG A 86 -14.07 -0.98 0.76
CA ARG A 86 -14.50 -1.90 1.83
C ARG A 86 -15.05 -1.17 3.05
N ILE A 87 -14.43 -0.06 3.47
CA ILE A 87 -14.98 0.80 4.55
C ILE A 87 -16.33 1.39 4.12
N ARG A 88 -16.43 1.92 2.89
CA ARG A 88 -17.69 2.45 2.36
C ARG A 88 -18.78 1.38 2.31
N LYS A 89 -18.46 0.18 1.83
CA LYS A 89 -19.39 -0.96 1.75
C LYS A 89 -19.83 -1.41 3.15
N LEU A 90 -18.92 -1.50 4.12
CA LEU A 90 -19.25 -1.79 5.52
C LEU A 90 -20.12 -0.69 6.16
N LEU A 91 -19.89 0.58 5.83
CA LEU A 91 -20.72 1.70 6.29
C LEU A 91 -22.11 1.69 5.63
N GLU A 92 -22.21 1.29 4.36
CA GLU A 92 -23.46 1.18 3.62
C GLU A 92 -24.31 -0.02 4.11
N GLU A 93 -23.68 -1.17 4.35
CA GLU A 93 -24.30 -2.34 4.99
C GLU A 93 -24.79 -2.02 6.42
N LYS A 94 -24.04 -1.21 7.18
CA LYS A 94 -24.44 -0.79 8.53
C LYS A 94 -25.59 0.23 8.53
N ARG A 95 -25.78 1.02 7.46
CA ARG A 95 -26.92 1.96 7.31
C ARG A 95 -28.24 1.25 6.99
N LEU A 96 -28.19 0.07 6.38
CA LEU A 96 -29.39 -0.70 6.00
C LEU A 96 -30.04 -1.47 7.17
N GLY A 97 -29.34 -1.66 8.28
CA GLY A 97 -29.82 -2.48 9.40
C GLY A 97 -30.61 -1.75 10.50
N SER A 98 -30.67 -0.40 10.54
CA SER A 98 -31.14 0.27 11.77
C SER A 98 -31.80 1.65 11.62
N LEU A 99 -32.33 2.04 10.46
CA LEU A 99 -33.03 3.33 10.36
C LEU A 99 -34.43 3.17 9.78
N LYS A 100 -35.42 3.23 10.69
CA LYS A 100 -36.81 3.44 10.32
C LYS A 100 -36.90 4.76 9.53
N PRO A 101 -37.60 4.77 8.38
CA PRO A 101 -37.65 5.92 7.47
C PRO A 101 -38.17 7.21 8.13
N SER A 102 -38.91 7.09 9.23
CA SER A 102 -39.42 8.20 10.03
C SER A 102 -38.34 9.03 10.77
N GLN A 103 -37.11 8.52 10.94
CA GLN A 103 -36.02 9.31 11.55
C GLN A 103 -35.18 10.07 10.52
N LEU A 104 -35.09 9.59 9.28
CA LEU A 104 -34.32 10.22 8.21
C LEU A 104 -34.89 11.60 7.84
N LEU A 105 -36.22 11.74 7.83
CA LEU A 105 -36.90 13.00 7.49
C LEU A 105 -36.67 14.11 8.53
N ARG A 106 -36.29 13.78 9.76
CA ARG A 106 -36.05 14.79 10.82
C ARG A 106 -34.68 15.45 10.73
N GLN A 107 -33.75 14.87 9.96
CA GLN A 107 -32.38 15.36 9.81
C GLN A 107 -32.12 16.16 8.53
N MET A 108 -33.12 16.28 7.64
CA MET A 108 -33.03 17.04 6.38
C MET A 108 -33.69 18.42 6.47
N LYS A 109 -33.59 19.10 7.61
CA LYS A 109 -34.03 20.50 7.75
C LYS A 109 -32.84 21.41 8.02
#